data_AF-A0A942GWX1-F1
#
_entry.id   AF-A0A942GWX1-F1
#
_cell.length_a   1.000
_cell.length_b   1.000
_cell.length_c   1.000
_cell.angle_alpha   90.00
_cell.angle_beta   90.00
_cell.angle_gamma   90.00
#
_symmetry.space_group_name_H-M   'P 1'
#
loop_
_entity.id
_entity.type
_entity.pdbx_description
1 polymer ?
#
loop_
_entity_poly.entity_id
_entity_poly.type
_entity_poly.pdbx_seq_one_letter_code
_entity_poly.pdbx_strand_id
1 'polypeptide(L)'
;MSARKLIYELMLLAPVLLLLGIGVQARTYNDPFEPDMMSPTEQARVEAYVPYVNSATSCLDGVPEFEKVKALRREALQWIRAHEKGELRDLIPVAFEDDWSDNAKEEIFEARRVLGRRLLHWAEKNGEHVSVDGFARDAVLVMRLMEVLKYSDPKSAYEAAAAQFGLIQKLATRLRTEPSKEASTWAPQLQQFLTKQRTFGSVASVARSRYFAYRQRMGLHINPLDSGLETRAPTAELILISKRANLPRDLQHRTAQLEKDPIQQTILDFAKDYQKLMTKDAEQVIAKVLPGK
;
A
#
# COMPACT_ATOMS: atom_id res chain seq x y z
N MET A 1 10.93 0.00 -66.83
CA MET A 1 10.07 0.28 -65.66
C MET A 1 10.56 1.55 -65.00
N SER A 2 9.69 2.53 -64.71
CA SER A 2 10.12 3.76 -64.03
C SER A 2 10.25 3.53 -62.52
N ALA A 3 11.24 4.15 -61.88
CA ALA A 3 11.48 4.02 -60.44
C ALA A 3 10.24 4.32 -59.59
N ARG A 4 9.35 5.18 -60.08
CA ARG A 4 8.08 5.51 -59.42
C ARG A 4 7.13 4.31 -59.31
N LYS A 5 7.04 3.48 -60.36
CA LYS A 5 6.17 2.30 -60.37
C LYS A 5 6.63 1.28 -59.31
N LEU A 6 7.94 1.10 -59.17
CA LEU A 6 8.54 0.21 -58.19
C LEU A 6 8.30 0.69 -56.75
N ILE A 7 8.36 2.00 -56.50
CA ILE A 7 8.04 2.58 -55.18
C ILE A 7 6.56 2.35 -54.83
N TYR A 8 5.62 2.56 -55.77
CA TYR A 8 4.20 2.33 -55.50
C TYR A 8 3.89 0.84 -55.25
N GLU A 9 4.50 -0.07 -56.00
CA GLU A 9 4.36 -1.52 -55.78
C GLU A 9 4.95 -1.93 -54.40
N LEU A 10 6.08 -1.33 -54.00
CA LEU A 10 6.67 -1.56 -52.68
C LEU A 10 5.78 -1.02 -51.55
N MET A 11 5.18 0.18 -51.71
CA MET A 11 4.26 0.76 -50.74
C MET A 11 2.98 -0.07 -50.59
N LEU A 12 2.52 -0.71 -51.68
CA LEU A 12 1.37 -1.62 -51.64
C LEU A 12 1.67 -2.91 -50.84
N LEU A 13 2.91 -3.41 -50.94
CA LEU A 13 3.36 -4.63 -50.25
C LEU A 13 3.87 -4.40 -48.83
N ALA A 14 4.21 -3.16 -48.46
CA ALA A 14 4.77 -2.81 -47.16
C ALA A 14 3.95 -3.28 -45.95
N PRO A 15 2.59 -3.17 -45.93
CA PRO A 15 1.80 -3.67 -44.80
C PRO A 15 1.89 -5.19 -44.63
N VAL A 16 1.94 -5.93 -45.74
CA VAL A 16 2.04 -7.39 -45.75
C VAL A 16 3.43 -7.82 -45.26
N LEU A 17 4.48 -7.13 -45.71
CA LEU A 17 5.84 -7.36 -45.23
C LEU A 17 6.01 -7.02 -43.75
N LEU A 18 5.36 -5.96 -43.27
CA LEU A 18 5.34 -5.59 -41.84
C LEU A 18 4.67 -6.70 -41.01
N LEU A 19 3.51 -7.19 -41.43
CA LEU A 19 2.79 -8.27 -40.74
C LEU A 19 3.59 -9.57 -40.73
N LEU A 20 4.25 -9.91 -41.84
CA LEU A 20 5.17 -11.05 -41.92
C LEU A 20 6.36 -10.86 -40.96
N GLY A 21 6.96 -9.67 -40.91
CA GLY A 21 8.03 -9.34 -39.98
C GLY A 21 7.61 -9.51 -38.52
N ILE A 22 6.43 -8.99 -38.15
CA ILE A 22 5.85 -9.17 -36.81
C ILE A 22 5.59 -10.65 -36.52
N GLY A 23 5.06 -11.41 -37.47
CA GLY A 23 4.78 -12.83 -37.30
C GLY A 23 6.04 -13.69 -37.15
N VAL A 24 7.10 -13.38 -37.91
CA VAL A 24 8.41 -14.02 -37.75
C VAL A 24 8.98 -13.65 -36.39
N GLN A 25 9.03 -12.35 -36.06
CA GLN A 25 9.55 -11.88 -34.78
C GLN A 25 8.80 -12.51 -33.61
N ALA A 26 7.47 -12.57 -33.62
CA ALA A 26 6.68 -13.20 -32.56
C ALA A 26 6.95 -14.71 -32.41
N ARG A 27 7.35 -15.41 -33.47
CA ARG A 27 7.69 -16.85 -33.42
C ARG A 27 9.15 -17.13 -33.09
N THR A 28 10.05 -16.22 -33.44
CA THR A 28 11.49 -16.39 -33.19
C THR A 28 11.96 -15.66 -31.94
N TYR A 29 11.18 -14.71 -31.44
CA TYR A 29 11.41 -14.05 -30.17
C TYR A 29 11.10 -15.05 -29.07
N ASN A 30 12.17 -15.65 -28.56
CA ASN A 30 12.11 -16.35 -27.30
C ASN A 30 12.17 -15.25 -26.24
N ASP A 31 11.04 -14.98 -25.60
CA ASP A 31 11.01 -14.04 -24.48
C ASP A 31 11.89 -14.64 -23.36
N PRO A 32 13.03 -14.04 -23.00
CA PRO A 32 13.85 -14.53 -21.90
C PRO A 32 13.21 -14.23 -20.54
N PHE A 33 12.01 -13.63 -20.52
CA PHE A 33 11.23 -13.41 -19.31
C PHE A 33 10.87 -14.74 -18.65
N GLU A 34 11.69 -15.15 -17.70
CA GLU A 34 11.26 -16.06 -16.64
C GLU A 34 10.45 -15.22 -15.65
N PRO A 35 9.17 -15.56 -15.37
CA PRO A 35 8.46 -14.90 -14.29
C PRO A 35 9.25 -15.11 -13.01
N ASP A 36 9.51 -14.04 -12.26
CA ASP A 36 10.12 -14.14 -10.93
C ASP A 36 9.23 -15.03 -10.06
N MET A 37 9.60 -16.31 -9.98
CA MET A 37 8.84 -17.26 -9.19
C MET A 37 9.02 -16.89 -7.73
N MET A 38 7.90 -16.67 -7.02
CA MET A 38 7.94 -16.47 -5.58
C MET A 38 8.79 -17.57 -4.95
N SER A 39 9.72 -17.17 -4.09
CA SER A 39 10.47 -18.14 -3.31
C SER A 39 9.49 -18.98 -2.47
N PRO A 40 9.82 -20.24 -2.13
CA PRO A 40 8.98 -21.04 -1.24
C PRO A 40 8.67 -20.32 0.08
N THR A 41 9.58 -19.45 0.54
CA THR A 41 9.38 -18.63 1.74
C THR A 41 8.36 -17.50 1.56
N GLU A 42 8.26 -16.90 0.38
CA GLU A 42 7.26 -15.87 0.09
C GLU A 42 5.90 -16.50 -0.16
N GLN A 43 5.87 -17.61 -0.91
CA GLN A 43 4.66 -18.39 -1.12
C GLN A 43 4.07 -18.84 0.22
N ALA A 44 4.88 -19.38 1.14
CA ALA A 44 4.42 -19.76 2.48
C ALA A 44 3.87 -18.57 3.28
N ARG A 45 4.39 -17.34 3.09
CA ARG A 45 3.84 -16.14 3.74
C ARG A 45 2.47 -15.80 3.17
N VAL A 46 2.30 -15.84 1.85
CA VAL A 46 1.01 -15.60 1.19
C VAL A 46 -0.01 -16.66 1.63
N GLU A 47 0.39 -17.93 1.63
CA GLU A 47 -0.46 -19.06 2.05
C GLU A 47 -0.92 -18.95 3.51
N ALA A 48 -0.09 -18.37 4.40
CA ALA A 48 -0.48 -18.12 5.79
C ALA A 48 -1.68 -17.18 5.92
N TYR A 49 -1.94 -16.30 4.95
CA TYR A 49 -3.09 -15.41 4.97
C TYR A 49 -4.39 -16.05 4.46
N VAL A 50 -4.33 -17.14 3.71
CA VAL A 50 -5.50 -17.82 3.11
C VAL A 50 -6.64 -18.07 4.13
N PRO A 51 -6.39 -18.67 5.31
CA PRO A 51 -7.48 -18.89 6.28
C PRO A 51 -8.09 -17.58 6.80
N TYR A 52 -7.29 -16.53 6.93
CA TYR A 52 -7.73 -15.21 7.41
C TYR A 52 -8.53 -14.45 6.37
N VAL A 53 -8.16 -14.54 5.09
CA VAL A 53 -8.93 -13.98 3.97
C VAL A 53 -10.28 -14.67 3.87
N ASN A 54 -10.30 -16.01 3.91
CA ASN A 54 -11.54 -16.79 3.87
C ASN A 54 -12.46 -16.51 5.08
N SER A 55 -11.87 -16.34 6.27
CA SER A 55 -12.64 -15.96 7.46
C SER A 55 -13.19 -14.54 7.33
N ALA A 56 -12.39 -13.57 6.89
CA ALA A 56 -12.81 -12.18 6.74
C ALA A 56 -13.96 -12.01 5.73
N THR A 57 -13.97 -12.77 4.64
CA THR A 57 -15.05 -12.73 3.63
C THR A 57 -16.37 -13.31 4.17
N SER A 58 -16.30 -14.42 4.90
CA SER A 58 -17.46 -15.17 5.42
C SER A 58 -17.90 -14.81 6.84
N CYS A 59 -17.16 -13.97 7.58
CA CYS A 59 -17.40 -13.70 9.01
C CYS A 59 -18.77 -13.11 9.36
N LEU A 60 -19.54 -12.63 8.37
CA LEU A 60 -20.87 -12.08 8.55
C LEU A 60 -22.00 -13.02 8.07
N ASP A 61 -21.66 -14.14 7.45
CA ASP A 61 -22.63 -15.06 6.88
C ASP A 61 -23.43 -15.73 8.01
N GLY A 62 -24.76 -15.59 7.95
CA GLY A 62 -25.66 -16.11 8.99
C GLY A 62 -25.60 -15.38 10.35
N VAL A 63 -24.80 -14.32 10.50
CA VAL A 63 -24.68 -13.58 11.76
C VAL A 63 -25.81 -12.56 11.90
N PRO A 64 -26.59 -12.58 13.00
CA PRO A 64 -27.62 -11.58 13.26
C PRO A 64 -27.06 -10.15 13.31
N GLU A 65 -27.83 -9.17 12.85
CA GLU A 65 -27.42 -7.75 12.73
C GLU A 65 -26.78 -7.20 14.02
N PHE A 66 -27.35 -7.53 15.18
CA PHE A 66 -26.86 -7.08 16.50
C PHE A 66 -25.52 -7.72 16.93
N GLU A 67 -25.11 -8.83 16.31
CA GLU A 67 -23.85 -9.52 16.61
C GLU A 67 -22.73 -9.21 15.62
N LYS A 68 -23.04 -8.60 14.47
CA LYS A 68 -22.07 -8.34 13.40
C LYS A 68 -20.85 -7.56 13.87
N VAL A 69 -21.04 -6.56 14.73
CA VAL A 69 -19.91 -5.79 15.30
C VAL A 69 -19.00 -6.67 16.15
N LYS A 70 -19.57 -7.58 16.96
CA LYS A 70 -18.78 -8.52 17.76
C LYS A 70 -18.03 -9.49 16.86
N ALA A 71 -18.65 -9.99 15.79
CA ALA A 71 -18.00 -10.85 14.81
C ALA A 71 -16.82 -10.14 14.13
N LEU A 72 -17.01 -8.92 13.64
CA LEU A 72 -15.95 -8.11 13.02
C LEU A 72 -14.79 -7.82 13.99
N ARG A 73 -15.10 -7.51 15.26
CA ARG A 73 -14.08 -7.32 16.30
C ARG A 73 -13.26 -8.58 16.54
N ARG A 74 -13.91 -9.75 16.60
CA ARG A 74 -13.22 -11.04 16.77
C ARG A 74 -12.30 -11.31 15.58
N GLU A 75 -12.79 -11.11 14.37
CA GLU A 75 -12.01 -11.30 13.14
C GLU A 75 -10.79 -10.38 13.10
N ALA A 76 -10.96 -9.08 13.35
CA ALA A 76 -9.85 -8.13 13.40
C ALA A 76 -8.81 -8.50 14.47
N LEU A 77 -9.27 -8.97 15.64
CA LEU A 77 -8.37 -9.45 16.69
C LEU A 77 -7.60 -10.71 16.31
N GLN A 78 -8.16 -11.60 15.47
CA GLN A 78 -7.43 -12.77 14.97
C GLN A 78 -6.26 -12.35 14.10
N TRP A 79 -6.51 -11.46 13.12
CA TRP A 79 -5.46 -10.90 12.25
C TRP A 79 -4.35 -10.23 13.06
N ILE A 80 -4.71 -9.36 14.01
CA ILE A 80 -3.75 -8.64 14.86
C ILE A 80 -2.91 -9.63 15.69
N ARG A 81 -3.54 -10.62 16.34
CA ARG A 81 -2.83 -11.59 17.17
C ARG A 81 -1.92 -12.50 16.35
N ALA A 82 -2.35 -12.90 15.16
CA ALA A 82 -1.54 -13.72 14.27
C ALA A 82 -0.30 -12.95 13.78
N HIS A 83 -0.46 -11.67 13.48
CA HIS A 83 0.66 -10.78 13.18
C HIS A 83 1.60 -10.60 14.39
N GLU A 84 1.07 -10.35 15.58
CA GLU A 84 1.88 -10.21 16.81
C GLU A 84 2.66 -11.48 17.18
N LYS A 85 2.13 -12.65 16.82
CA LYS A 85 2.82 -13.94 16.97
C LYS A 85 3.84 -14.24 15.86
N GLY A 86 3.91 -13.37 14.84
CA GLY A 86 4.78 -13.57 13.68
C GLY A 86 4.33 -14.68 12.72
N GLU A 87 3.08 -15.14 12.85
CA GLU A 87 2.41 -16.07 11.93
C GLU A 87 2.08 -15.36 10.63
N LEU A 88 1.47 -14.17 10.74
CA LEU A 88 1.29 -13.25 9.62
C LEU A 88 2.47 -12.29 9.57
N ARG A 89 3.12 -12.19 8.42
CA ARG A 89 4.30 -11.34 8.20
C ARG A 89 4.08 -10.45 7.00
N ASP A 90 4.75 -9.30 7.00
CA ASP A 90 4.73 -8.39 5.86
C ASP A 90 5.13 -9.10 4.55
N LEU A 91 4.41 -8.75 3.48
CA LEU A 91 4.53 -9.34 2.16
C LEU A 91 5.49 -8.51 1.31
N ILE A 92 6.78 -8.73 1.54
CA ILE A 92 7.86 -7.99 0.87
C ILE A 92 7.80 -8.26 -0.65
N PRO A 93 7.87 -7.22 -1.50
CA PRO A 93 8.04 -7.34 -2.95
C PRO A 93 9.27 -8.19 -3.31
N VAL A 94 9.08 -9.20 -4.15
CA VAL A 94 10.19 -9.99 -4.74
C VAL A 94 10.89 -9.18 -5.82
N ALA A 95 10.07 -8.49 -6.62
CA ALA A 95 10.48 -7.62 -7.71
C ALA A 95 9.89 -6.23 -7.53
N PHE A 96 10.42 -5.25 -8.26
CA PHE A 96 9.88 -3.89 -8.21
C PHE A 96 8.45 -3.80 -8.78
N GLU A 97 8.14 -4.69 -9.71
CA GLU A 97 6.84 -4.85 -10.35
C GLU A 97 5.83 -5.60 -9.46
N ASP A 98 6.32 -6.34 -8.47
CA ASP A 98 5.53 -7.11 -7.51
C ASP A 98 5.02 -6.20 -6.38
N ASP A 99 4.09 -5.33 -6.75
CA ASP A 99 3.27 -4.62 -5.78
C ASP A 99 2.03 -5.43 -5.40
N TRP A 100 1.31 -4.98 -4.37
CA TRP A 100 0.08 -5.66 -3.95
C TRP A 100 -1.11 -5.40 -4.87
N SER A 101 -0.99 -4.58 -5.91
CA SER A 101 -2.09 -4.27 -6.84
C SER A 101 -2.36 -5.40 -7.81
N ASP A 102 -1.43 -6.35 -7.94
CA ASP A 102 -1.57 -7.53 -8.76
C ASP A 102 -1.47 -8.79 -7.87
N ASN A 103 -2.27 -9.81 -8.19
CA ASN A 103 -2.21 -11.17 -7.62
C ASN A 103 -2.81 -11.36 -6.21
N ALA A 104 -2.49 -12.51 -5.58
CA ALA A 104 -3.00 -12.93 -4.27
C ALA A 104 -2.73 -11.92 -3.13
N LYS A 105 -1.73 -11.05 -3.27
CA LYS A 105 -1.48 -9.95 -2.32
C LYS A 105 -2.68 -8.99 -2.31
N GLU A 106 -3.23 -8.65 -3.47
CA GLU A 106 -4.38 -7.75 -3.57
C GLU A 106 -5.56 -8.25 -2.74
N GLU A 107 -5.89 -9.53 -2.85
CA GLU A 107 -6.98 -10.15 -2.09
C GLU A 107 -6.77 -10.04 -0.57
N ILE A 108 -5.52 -10.22 -0.11
CA ILE A 108 -5.15 -10.10 1.29
C ILE A 108 -5.32 -8.65 1.77
N PHE A 109 -4.80 -7.68 1.01
CA PHE A 109 -4.92 -6.26 1.33
C PHE A 109 -6.38 -5.80 1.30
N GLU A 110 -7.16 -6.29 0.34
CA GLU A 110 -8.58 -5.97 0.22
C GLU A 110 -9.39 -6.56 1.36
N ALA A 111 -9.15 -7.82 1.75
CA ALA A 111 -9.81 -8.43 2.89
C ALA A 111 -9.58 -7.61 4.17
N ARG A 112 -8.33 -7.20 4.44
CA ARG A 112 -7.98 -6.32 5.56
C ARG A 112 -8.71 -4.98 5.47
N ARG A 113 -8.74 -4.35 4.29
CA ARG A 113 -9.39 -3.05 4.05
C ARG A 113 -10.90 -3.14 4.23
N VAL A 114 -11.54 -4.18 3.70
CA VAL A 114 -12.96 -4.47 3.85
C VAL A 114 -13.31 -4.66 5.33
N LEU A 115 -12.52 -5.45 6.06
CA LEU A 115 -12.72 -5.66 7.49
C LEU A 115 -12.65 -4.34 8.28
N GLY A 116 -11.62 -3.52 8.04
CA GLY A 116 -11.49 -2.20 8.66
C GLY A 116 -12.65 -1.26 8.33
N ARG A 117 -13.05 -1.17 7.05
CA ARG A 117 -14.19 -0.34 6.62
C ARG A 117 -15.51 -0.80 7.25
N ARG A 118 -15.77 -2.11 7.27
CA ARG A 118 -16.97 -2.68 7.89
C ARG A 118 -16.99 -2.37 9.39
N LEU A 119 -15.87 -2.54 10.09
CA LEU A 119 -15.80 -2.27 11.52
C LEU A 119 -16.08 -0.78 11.83
N LEU A 120 -15.52 0.15 11.06
CA LEU A 120 -15.82 1.57 11.19
C LEU A 120 -17.26 1.92 10.82
N HIS A 121 -17.77 1.40 9.71
CA HIS A 121 -19.15 1.63 9.29
C HIS A 121 -20.13 1.22 10.39
N TRP A 122 -19.88 0.08 11.02
CA TRP A 122 -20.70 -0.42 12.11
C TRP A 122 -20.57 0.37 13.40
N ALA A 123 -19.37 0.83 13.74
CA ALA A 123 -19.13 1.74 14.85
C ALA A 123 -19.84 3.10 14.63
N GLU A 124 -19.94 3.55 13.37
CA GLU A 124 -20.63 4.77 13.00
C GLU A 124 -22.16 4.60 12.97
N LYS A 125 -22.67 3.53 12.33
CA LYS A 125 -24.10 3.25 12.12
C LYS A 125 -24.84 2.92 13.41
N ASN A 126 -24.21 2.16 14.32
CA ASN A 126 -24.78 1.93 15.66
C ASN A 126 -24.57 3.15 16.58
N GLY A 127 -23.95 4.23 16.09
CA GLY A 127 -23.58 5.45 16.82
C GLY A 127 -24.73 6.24 17.43
N GLU A 128 -25.99 6.03 17.02
CA GLU A 128 -27.13 6.60 17.75
C GLU A 128 -27.31 5.96 19.15
N HIS A 129 -26.63 4.82 19.41
CA HIS A 129 -26.62 4.11 20.70
C HIS A 129 -25.23 3.72 21.20
N VAL A 130 -24.16 3.94 20.43
CA VAL A 130 -22.78 3.60 20.80
C VAL A 130 -22.09 4.83 21.36
N SER A 131 -21.75 4.77 22.65
CA SER A 131 -20.96 5.81 23.32
C SER A 131 -19.67 6.11 22.56
N VAL A 132 -19.16 7.34 22.70
CA VAL A 132 -17.84 7.75 22.19
C VAL A 132 -16.76 6.73 22.51
N ASP A 133 -16.83 6.11 23.68
CA ASP A 133 -15.88 5.09 24.13
C ASP A 133 -15.94 3.82 23.26
N GLY A 134 -17.14 3.43 22.80
CA GLY A 134 -17.31 2.31 21.87
C GLY A 134 -16.69 2.60 20.51
N PHE A 135 -16.94 3.79 19.96
CA PHE A 135 -16.31 4.22 18.70
C PHE A 135 -14.78 4.32 18.85
N ALA A 136 -14.28 4.85 19.97
CA ALA A 136 -12.85 4.96 20.24
C ALA A 136 -12.17 3.58 20.28
N ARG A 137 -12.79 2.59 20.93
CA ARG A 137 -12.28 1.21 20.96
C ARG A 137 -12.21 0.59 19.57
N ASP A 138 -13.25 0.79 18.76
CA ASP A 138 -13.30 0.28 17.39
C ASP A 138 -12.28 0.98 16.47
N ALA A 139 -12.13 2.29 16.61
CA ALA A 139 -11.11 3.05 15.93
C ALA A 139 -9.71 2.51 16.28
N VAL A 140 -9.39 2.34 17.57
CA VAL A 140 -8.09 1.77 18.00
C VAL A 140 -7.87 0.38 17.40
N LEU A 141 -8.91 -0.45 17.36
CA LEU A 141 -8.83 -1.78 16.75
C LEU A 141 -8.54 -1.71 15.26
N VAL A 142 -9.19 -0.81 14.52
CA VAL A 142 -8.89 -0.59 13.09
C VAL A 142 -7.48 -0.06 12.90
N MET A 143 -7.01 0.88 13.73
CA MET A 143 -5.63 1.37 13.64
C MET A 143 -4.62 0.23 13.79
N ARG A 144 -4.84 -0.69 14.74
CA ARG A 144 -4.00 -1.89 14.92
C ARG A 144 -4.11 -2.85 13.74
N LEU A 145 -5.30 -3.05 13.20
CA LEU A 145 -5.49 -3.85 11.99
C LEU A 145 -4.72 -3.26 10.80
N MET A 146 -4.66 -1.93 10.69
CA MET A 146 -3.89 -1.26 9.63
C MET A 146 -2.37 -1.40 9.79
N GLU A 147 -1.87 -1.77 10.97
CA GLU A 147 -0.45 -2.12 11.15
C GLU A 147 -0.13 -3.48 10.53
N VAL A 148 -1.11 -4.39 10.43
CA VAL A 148 -0.95 -5.66 9.71
C VAL A 148 -0.69 -5.33 8.24
N LEU A 149 0.45 -5.76 7.69
CA LEU A 149 0.93 -5.50 6.33
C LEU A 149 1.43 -4.08 6.03
N LYS A 150 1.45 -3.18 7.02
CA LYS A 150 1.89 -1.80 6.83
C LYS A 150 3.32 -1.69 6.30
N TYR A 151 4.17 -2.69 6.59
CA TYR A 151 5.58 -2.66 6.24
C TYR A 151 5.90 -3.52 5.02
N SER A 152 4.88 -4.00 4.29
CA SER A 152 5.06 -4.80 3.07
C SER A 152 5.77 -4.00 1.99
N ASP A 153 5.35 -2.75 1.76
CA ASP A 153 5.90 -1.88 0.71
C ASP A 153 5.56 -0.39 0.99
N PRO A 154 6.18 0.57 0.27
CA PRO A 154 5.92 1.99 0.48
C PRO A 154 4.47 2.45 0.25
N LYS A 155 3.73 1.82 -0.69
CA LYS A 155 2.31 2.12 -0.96
C LYS A 155 1.47 1.70 0.24
N SER A 156 1.67 0.49 0.74
CA SER A 156 1.01 -0.05 1.94
C SER A 156 1.26 0.79 3.20
N ALA A 157 2.51 1.23 3.40
CA ALA A 157 2.88 2.11 4.51
C ALA A 157 2.12 3.44 4.44
N TYR A 158 2.11 4.07 3.25
CA TYR A 158 1.38 5.31 3.03
C TYR A 158 -0.12 5.15 3.30
N GLU A 159 -0.74 4.09 2.79
CA GLU A 159 -2.18 3.86 2.95
C GLU A 159 -2.58 3.64 4.40
N ALA A 160 -1.79 2.86 5.14
CA ALA A 160 -1.99 2.67 6.57
C ALA A 160 -1.91 4.01 7.32
N ALA A 161 -0.90 4.84 7.02
CA ALA A 161 -0.75 6.16 7.63
C ALA A 161 -1.93 7.10 7.32
N ALA A 162 -2.35 7.14 6.06
CA ALA A 162 -3.46 7.98 5.63
C ALA A 162 -4.78 7.55 6.29
N ALA A 163 -5.04 6.24 6.35
CA ALA A 163 -6.21 5.68 7.02
C ALA A 163 -6.20 5.98 8.53
N GLN A 164 -5.06 5.77 9.20
CA GLN A 164 -4.90 6.06 10.62
C GLN A 164 -5.07 7.56 10.90
N PHE A 165 -4.46 8.43 10.09
CA PHE A 165 -4.61 9.87 10.21
C PHE A 165 -6.07 10.32 10.09
N GLY A 166 -6.77 9.86 9.04
CA GLY A 166 -8.18 10.16 8.84
C GLY A 166 -9.06 9.67 9.99
N LEU A 167 -8.76 8.49 10.53
CA LEU A 167 -9.49 7.94 11.66
C LEU A 167 -9.27 8.74 12.95
N ILE A 168 -8.05 9.19 13.23
CA ILE A 168 -7.80 10.03 14.40
C ILE A 168 -8.48 11.39 14.26
N GLN A 169 -8.55 11.97 13.06
CA GLN A 169 -9.33 13.19 12.82
C GLN A 169 -10.82 12.98 13.12
N LYS A 170 -11.41 11.86 12.67
CA LYS A 170 -12.80 11.50 13.00
C LYS A 170 -13.00 11.38 14.51
N LEU A 171 -12.07 10.70 15.20
CA LEU A 171 -12.10 10.53 16.64
C LEU A 171 -12.01 11.88 17.37
N ALA A 172 -11.07 12.74 16.99
CA ALA A 172 -10.90 14.06 17.58
C ALA A 172 -12.16 14.92 17.42
N THR A 173 -12.84 14.85 16.28
CA THR A 173 -14.11 15.55 16.05
C THR A 173 -15.23 15.03 16.96
N ARG A 174 -15.36 13.70 17.12
CA ARG A 174 -16.35 13.12 18.05
C ARG A 174 -16.05 13.46 19.51
N LEU A 175 -14.80 13.37 19.94
CA LEU A 175 -14.39 13.71 21.31
C LEU A 175 -14.67 15.18 21.69
N ARG A 176 -14.66 16.09 20.70
CA ARG A 176 -15.02 17.50 20.91
C ARG A 176 -16.52 17.74 21.07
N THR A 177 -17.34 16.94 20.40
CA THR A 177 -18.80 17.10 20.37
C THR A 177 -19.48 16.35 21.50
N GLU A 178 -18.91 15.23 21.93
CA GLU A 178 -19.40 14.38 23.02
C GLU A 178 -18.27 14.11 24.02
N PRO A 179 -17.96 15.06 24.92
CA PRO A 179 -16.88 14.87 25.89
C PRO A 179 -17.25 13.79 26.91
N SER A 180 -16.61 12.61 26.83
CA SER A 180 -16.67 11.58 27.88
C SER A 180 -15.56 11.81 28.92
N LYS A 181 -15.75 11.30 30.15
CA LYS A 181 -14.66 11.34 31.16
C LYS A 181 -13.42 10.58 30.66
N GLU A 182 -13.61 9.50 29.92
CA GLU A 182 -12.52 8.73 29.28
C GLU A 182 -11.92 9.46 28.06
N ALA A 183 -12.67 10.31 27.37
CA ALA A 183 -12.16 11.12 26.26
C ALA A 183 -11.00 12.04 26.68
N SER A 184 -11.10 12.59 27.90
CA SER A 184 -10.09 13.51 28.46
C SER A 184 -8.75 12.81 28.76
N THR A 185 -8.77 11.51 29.07
CA THR A 185 -7.55 10.73 29.30
C THR A 185 -6.87 10.33 27.99
N TRP A 186 -7.62 10.19 26.89
CA TRP A 186 -7.06 9.79 25.59
C TRP A 186 -6.56 10.96 24.73
N ALA A 187 -7.09 12.17 24.92
CA ALA A 187 -6.76 13.31 24.07
C ALA A 187 -5.25 13.60 23.92
N PRO A 188 -4.41 13.57 24.99
CA PRO A 188 -2.96 13.79 24.86
C PRO A 188 -2.27 12.67 24.07
N GLN A 189 -2.70 11.42 24.27
CA GLN A 189 -2.13 10.24 23.61
C GLN A 189 -2.44 10.25 22.11
N LEU A 190 -3.67 10.62 21.74
CA LEU A 190 -4.09 10.80 20.36
C LEU A 190 -3.33 11.93 19.67
N GLN A 191 -3.08 13.04 20.38
CA GLN A 191 -2.29 14.15 19.86
C GLN A 191 -0.82 13.78 19.60
N GLN A 192 -0.23 12.99 20.50
CA GLN A 192 1.13 12.45 20.31
C GLN A 192 1.17 11.51 19.12
N PHE A 193 0.17 10.63 18.99
CA PHE A 193 0.05 9.70 17.87
C PHE A 193 -0.15 10.45 16.54
N LEU A 194 -1.00 11.49 16.49
CA LEU A 194 -1.16 12.37 15.33
C LEU A 194 0.15 13.00 14.87
N THR A 195 0.95 13.48 15.82
CA THR A 195 2.24 14.11 15.51
C THR A 195 3.19 13.11 14.87
N LYS A 196 3.27 11.90 15.43
CA LYS A 196 4.10 10.81 14.88
C LYS A 196 3.61 10.35 13.52
N GLN A 197 2.30 10.17 13.36
CA GLN A 197 1.68 9.76 12.09
C GLN A 197 1.85 10.81 11.00
N ARG A 198 1.88 12.10 11.34
CA ARG A 198 2.15 13.17 10.38
C ARG A 198 3.57 13.09 9.82
N THR A 199 4.56 12.87 10.68
CA THR A 199 5.95 12.68 10.28
C THR A 199 6.12 11.41 9.46
N PHE A 200 5.47 10.34 9.87
CA PHE A 200 5.44 9.10 9.11
C PHE A 200 4.81 9.30 7.74
N GLY A 201 3.64 9.94 7.68
CA GLY A 201 2.88 10.12 6.45
C GLY A 201 3.63 10.98 5.43
N SER A 202 4.39 11.98 5.88
CA SER A 202 5.25 12.75 4.98
C SER A 202 6.38 11.91 4.40
N VAL A 203 7.02 11.08 5.22
CA VAL A 203 8.08 10.17 4.78
C VAL A 203 7.53 9.10 3.82
N ALA A 204 6.41 8.46 4.17
CA ALA A 204 5.74 7.48 3.33
C ALA A 204 5.25 8.08 2.00
N SER A 205 4.77 9.34 2.02
CA SER A 205 4.39 10.08 0.80
C SER A 205 5.59 10.30 -0.12
N VAL A 206 6.73 10.71 0.43
CA VAL A 206 7.97 10.87 -0.36
C VAL A 206 8.43 9.53 -0.94
N ALA A 207 8.40 8.46 -0.14
CA ALA A 207 8.77 7.12 -0.59
C ALA A 207 7.84 6.63 -1.72
N ARG A 208 6.53 6.79 -1.56
CA ARG A 208 5.50 6.50 -2.57
C ARG A 208 5.73 7.30 -3.86
N SER A 209 5.96 8.61 -3.76
CA SER A 209 6.21 9.46 -4.94
C SER A 209 7.47 9.04 -5.68
N ARG A 210 8.55 8.65 -4.97
CA ARG A 210 9.77 8.13 -5.59
C ARG A 210 9.53 6.78 -6.26
N TYR A 211 8.78 5.90 -5.60
CA TYR A 211 8.37 4.60 -6.15
C TYR A 211 7.60 4.76 -7.47
N PHE A 212 6.58 5.61 -7.51
CA PHE A 212 5.82 5.87 -8.73
C PHE A 212 6.64 6.57 -9.82
N ALA A 213 7.48 7.54 -9.47
CA ALA A 213 8.35 8.19 -10.43
C ALA A 213 9.33 7.19 -11.09
N TYR A 214 9.80 6.19 -10.35
CA TYR A 214 10.59 5.10 -10.92
C TYR A 214 9.74 4.21 -11.83
N ARG A 215 8.54 3.75 -11.41
CA ARG A 215 7.67 2.92 -12.25
C ARG A 215 7.40 3.57 -13.61
N GLN A 216 7.12 4.86 -13.58
CA GLN A 216 6.87 5.64 -14.80
C GLN A 216 8.08 5.66 -15.72
N ARG A 217 9.31 5.74 -15.18
CA ARG A 217 10.54 5.68 -15.97
C ARG A 217 10.79 4.30 -16.57
N MET A 218 10.34 3.25 -15.90
CA MET A 218 10.43 1.87 -16.39
C MET A 218 9.33 1.50 -17.39
N GLY A 219 8.42 2.43 -17.72
CA GLY A 219 7.29 2.16 -18.62
C GLY A 219 6.21 1.28 -18.01
N LEU A 220 6.23 1.06 -16.69
CA LEU A 220 5.22 0.28 -15.99
C LEU A 220 3.92 1.07 -15.88
N HIS A 221 2.80 0.40 -16.12
CA HIS A 221 1.49 1.03 -16.03
C HIS A 221 1.20 1.45 -14.59
N ILE A 222 0.94 2.74 -14.38
CA ILE A 222 0.51 3.28 -13.09
C ILE A 222 -0.98 3.55 -13.22
N ASN A 223 -1.80 2.87 -12.40
CA ASN A 223 -3.20 3.23 -12.29
C ASN A 223 -3.30 4.70 -11.80
N PRO A 224 -3.94 5.62 -12.55
CA PRO A 224 -4.04 7.02 -12.16
C PRO A 224 -4.62 7.21 -10.74
N LEU A 225 -5.57 6.35 -10.35
CA LEU A 225 -6.18 6.32 -9.03
C LEU A 225 -5.16 6.01 -7.92
N ASP A 226 -4.20 5.13 -8.21
CA ASP A 226 -3.14 4.72 -7.29
C ASP A 226 -2.00 5.72 -7.18
N SER A 227 -1.89 6.68 -8.09
CA SER A 227 -0.90 7.75 -8.00
C SER A 227 -1.29 8.85 -7.01
N GLY A 228 -2.58 8.94 -6.65
CA GLY A 228 -3.12 10.03 -5.82
C GLY A 228 -3.01 11.40 -6.52
N LEU A 229 -2.68 11.44 -7.81
CA LEU A 229 -2.48 12.67 -8.58
C LEU A 229 -3.79 13.38 -8.96
N GLU A 230 -4.95 12.74 -8.77
CA GLU A 230 -6.22 13.31 -9.25
C GLU A 230 -6.94 14.24 -8.26
N THR A 231 -6.56 14.35 -6.98
CA THR A 231 -7.39 15.13 -6.04
C THR A 231 -6.72 16.15 -5.12
N ARG A 232 -5.40 16.38 -5.18
CA ARG A 232 -4.70 17.58 -4.64
C ARG A 232 -3.19 17.38 -4.73
N ALA A 233 -2.58 17.78 -5.84
CA ALA A 233 -1.22 18.28 -5.81
C ALA A 233 -1.27 19.74 -6.27
N PRO A 234 -0.67 20.70 -5.54
CA PRO A 234 -0.37 21.97 -6.17
C PRO A 234 0.58 21.65 -7.32
N THR A 235 0.19 22.04 -8.52
CA THR A 235 0.81 21.78 -9.82
C THR A 235 2.31 22.20 -9.90
N ALA A 236 2.88 22.74 -8.82
CA ALA A 236 4.25 23.22 -8.72
C ALA A 236 5.31 22.12 -8.55
N GLU A 237 5.03 21.00 -7.86
CA GLU A 237 6.07 19.97 -7.62
C GLU A 237 6.38 19.09 -8.84
N LEU A 238 5.38 18.79 -9.68
CA LEU A 238 5.62 18.06 -10.94
C LEU A 238 6.33 18.94 -11.99
N ILE A 239 6.11 20.26 -11.97
CA ILE A 239 6.85 21.22 -12.80
C ILE A 239 8.31 21.33 -12.35
N LEU A 240 8.62 21.11 -11.07
CA LEU A 240 10.00 21.07 -10.56
C LEU A 240 10.72 19.77 -10.91
N ILE A 241 10.01 18.65 -11.01
CA ILE A 241 10.59 17.36 -11.43
C ILE A 241 10.82 17.34 -12.95
N SER A 242 9.94 17.93 -13.77
CA SER A 242 10.14 18.04 -15.22
C SER A 242 11.18 19.10 -15.61
N LYS A 243 11.39 20.15 -14.81
CA LYS A 243 12.46 21.14 -15.01
C LYS A 243 13.87 20.66 -14.61
N ARG A 244 14.01 19.49 -13.97
CA ARG A 244 15.31 18.84 -13.69
C ARG A 244 15.89 18.05 -14.87
N ALA A 245 15.24 18.08 -16.04
CA ALA A 245 15.74 17.45 -17.28
C ALA A 245 16.99 18.12 -17.89
N ASN A 246 17.51 19.21 -17.32
CA ASN A 246 18.77 19.83 -17.71
C ASN A 246 19.86 19.61 -16.63
N LEU A 247 20.18 18.35 -16.35
CA LEU A 247 21.40 18.02 -15.63
C LEU A 247 22.59 18.13 -16.58
N PRO A 248 23.69 18.80 -16.17
CA PRO A 248 24.88 18.94 -17.00
C PRO A 248 25.48 17.54 -17.33
N ARG A 249 26.09 17.43 -18.53
CA ARG A 249 26.53 16.15 -19.14
C ARG A 249 27.50 15.33 -18.28
N ASP A 250 28.19 15.97 -17.35
CA ASP A 250 29.09 15.35 -16.38
C ASP A 250 28.34 14.48 -15.35
N LEU A 251 27.07 14.79 -15.05
CA LEU A 251 26.21 13.96 -14.19
C LEU A 251 25.49 12.84 -14.94
N GLN A 252 25.36 12.96 -16.28
CA GLN A 252 24.84 11.88 -17.14
C GLN A 252 25.84 10.73 -17.30
N HIS A 253 27.14 11.00 -17.30
CA HIS A 253 28.16 9.95 -17.33
C HIS A 253 28.32 9.21 -15.99
N ARG A 254 28.02 9.87 -14.85
CA ARG A 254 28.04 9.23 -13.53
C ARG A 254 26.82 8.34 -13.26
N THR A 255 25.73 8.52 -13.99
CA THR A 255 24.52 7.67 -13.87
C THR A 255 24.63 6.36 -14.65
N ALA A 256 25.53 6.28 -15.64
CA ALA A 256 25.77 5.08 -16.44
C ALA A 256 26.73 4.06 -15.78
N GLN A 257 27.37 4.39 -14.65
CA GLN A 257 28.31 3.50 -13.93
C GLN A 257 27.68 2.80 -12.71
N LEU A 258 26.36 2.82 -12.56
CA LEU A 258 25.65 2.23 -11.42
C LEU A 258 25.16 0.81 -11.73
N GLU A 259 26.12 -0.12 -11.83
CA GLU A 259 25.91 -1.55 -12.11
C GLU A 259 25.59 -2.41 -10.86
N LYS A 260 25.07 -1.81 -9.79
CA LYS A 260 24.40 -2.52 -8.67
C LYS A 260 23.28 -1.63 -8.17
N ASP A 261 22.03 -2.10 -8.28
CA ASP A 261 20.81 -1.29 -8.22
C ASP A 261 20.72 -0.42 -6.94
N PRO A 262 21.12 0.87 -7.01
CA PRO A 262 21.18 1.75 -5.85
C PRO A 262 19.78 2.12 -5.36
N ILE A 263 18.74 1.88 -6.17
CA ILE A 263 17.35 2.15 -5.81
C ILE A 263 16.80 0.98 -4.99
N GLN A 264 17.11 -0.26 -5.38
CA GLN A 264 16.80 -1.44 -4.57
C GLN A 264 17.50 -1.38 -3.21
N GLN A 265 18.77 -0.97 -3.18
CA GLN A 265 19.50 -0.74 -1.92
C GLN A 265 18.91 0.43 -1.12
N THR A 266 18.49 1.53 -1.75
CA THR A 266 17.82 2.66 -1.06
C THR A 266 16.47 2.25 -0.47
N ILE A 267 15.70 1.39 -1.15
CA ILE A 267 14.43 0.87 -0.66
C ILE A 267 14.65 -0.13 0.47
N LEU A 268 15.65 -1.02 0.36
CA LEU A 268 16.03 -1.95 1.41
C LEU A 268 16.59 -1.24 2.64
N ASP A 269 17.43 -0.22 2.46
CA ASP A 269 17.98 0.61 3.53
C ASP A 269 16.88 1.45 4.16
N PHE A 270 15.97 2.03 3.35
CA PHE A 270 14.77 2.69 3.86
C PHE A 270 13.91 1.71 4.66
N ALA A 271 13.60 0.53 4.14
CA ALA A 271 12.80 -0.49 4.83
C ALA A 271 13.47 -0.96 6.12
N LYS A 272 14.79 -1.13 6.15
CA LYS A 272 15.57 -1.49 7.35
C LYS A 272 15.59 -0.35 8.38
N ASP A 273 15.89 0.87 7.96
CA ASP A 273 15.92 2.04 8.84
C ASP A 273 14.53 2.34 9.41
N TYR A 274 13.50 2.14 8.60
CA TYR A 274 12.09 2.29 8.94
C TYR A 274 11.59 1.19 9.89
N GLN A 275 11.91 -0.08 9.63
CA GLN A 275 11.61 -1.19 10.53
C GLN A 275 12.29 -0.97 11.89
N LYS A 276 13.53 -0.47 11.90
CA LYS A 276 14.32 -0.14 13.10
C LYS A 276 13.77 1.07 13.87
N LEU A 277 13.22 2.08 13.17
CA LEU A 277 12.58 3.24 13.81
C LEU A 277 11.24 2.88 14.48
N MET A 278 10.52 1.90 13.94
CA MET A 278 9.11 1.67 14.30
C MET A 278 8.88 0.49 15.26
N THR A 279 9.66 -0.61 15.18
CA THR A 279 9.49 -1.77 16.08
C THR A 279 9.72 -1.42 17.55
N LYS A 280 10.76 -0.65 17.87
CA LYS A 280 11.12 -0.36 19.26
C LYS A 280 10.20 0.64 19.97
N ASP A 281 9.57 1.54 19.21
CA ASP A 281 8.83 2.68 19.77
C ASP A 281 7.30 2.54 19.64
N ALA A 282 6.80 1.84 18.61
CA ALA A 282 5.37 1.55 18.49
C ALA A 282 4.93 0.54 19.57
N GLU A 283 5.74 -0.49 19.83
CA GLU A 283 5.49 -1.47 20.90
C GLU A 283 5.46 -0.81 22.29
N GLN A 284 6.35 0.15 22.57
CA GLN A 284 6.36 0.87 23.84
C GLN A 284 5.16 1.80 24.05
N VAL A 285 4.63 2.40 22.98
CA VAL A 285 3.43 3.24 23.06
C VAL A 285 2.18 2.38 23.19
N ILE A 286 2.07 1.30 22.41
CA ILE A 286 0.93 0.37 22.45
C ILE A 286 0.85 -0.36 23.80
N ALA A 287 1.98 -0.84 24.33
CA ALA A 287 2.05 -1.50 25.65
C ALA A 287 1.67 -0.59 26.82
N LYS A 288 1.84 0.74 26.68
CA LYS A 288 1.45 1.73 27.71
C LYS A 288 0.00 2.19 27.59
N VAL A 289 -0.58 2.15 26.40
CA VAL A 289 -1.99 2.54 26.13
C VAL A 289 -2.97 1.40 26.48
N LEU A 290 -2.51 0.16 26.42
CA LEU A 290 -3.30 -1.02 26.80
C LEU A 290 -2.56 -1.80 27.89
N PRO A 291 -2.74 -1.45 29.19
CA PRO A 291 -2.24 -2.32 30.25
C PRO A 291 -2.91 -3.69 30.06
N GLY A 292 -2.08 -4.71 29.83
CA GLY A 292 -2.53 -6.09 29.73
C GLY A 292 -3.38 -6.43 30.95
N LYS A 293 -4.54 -7.03 30.69
CA LYS A 293 -5.24 -7.84 31.70
C LYS A 293 -4.56 -9.20 31.78
#